data_AF-A0A2I0P917-F1
#
_entry.id   AF-A0A2I0P917-F1
#
_cell.length_a   1.000
_cell.length_b   1.000
_cell.length_c   1.000
_cell.angle_alpha   90.00
_cell.angle_beta   90.00
_cell.angle_gamma   90.00
#
_symmetry.space_group_name_H-M   'P 1'
#
loop_
_entity.id
_entity.type
_entity.pdbx_description
1 polymer ?
#
loop_
_entity_poly.entity_id
_entity_poly.type
_entity_poly.pdbx_seq_one_letter_code
_entity_poly.pdbx_strand_id
1 'polypeptide(L)'
;MRTNLQGLAGRRVGLTAVFWQYGTYRGNGCCGKSILLRHVRDLSGRLLADHIWINYTAGFDAAGEFCRGDIVRFVATVDEYVKGYLGEKIDDRLLRPPAVDYCLKFPRRVEKIGRVEQGASPGLR
;
A
#
# COMPACT_ATOMS: atom_id res chain seq x y z
N MET A 1 5.31 3.43 -12.33
CA MET A 1 5.86 4.28 -11.25
C MET A 1 4.66 4.97 -10.62
N ARG A 2 4.60 5.12 -9.30
CA ARG A 2 3.48 5.77 -8.61
C ARG A 2 3.65 7.29 -8.62
N THR A 3 3.48 7.91 -9.79
CA THR A 3 3.76 9.33 -10.02
C THR A 3 2.92 10.26 -9.14
N ASN A 4 1.69 9.88 -8.79
CA ASN A 4 0.85 10.67 -7.89
C ASN A 4 1.40 10.80 -6.45
N LEU A 5 2.33 9.94 -6.05
CA LEU A 5 3.03 10.04 -4.77
C LEU A 5 4.28 10.92 -4.83
N GLN A 6 4.79 11.25 -6.03
CA GLN A 6 6.07 11.96 -6.19
C GLN A 6 6.09 13.32 -5.49
N GLY A 7 5.05 14.14 -5.68
CA GLY A 7 4.94 15.46 -5.04
C GLY A 7 4.74 15.40 -3.51
N LEU A 8 4.64 14.20 -2.94
CA LEU A 8 4.47 13.96 -1.52
C LEU A 8 5.72 13.33 -0.87
N ALA A 9 6.80 13.08 -1.63
CA ALA A 9 8.01 12.47 -1.12
C ALA A 9 8.54 13.17 0.15
N GLY A 10 8.89 12.37 1.17
CA GLY A 10 9.33 12.83 2.49
C GLY A 10 8.21 13.34 3.40
N ARG A 11 6.98 13.52 2.90
CA ARG A 11 5.85 14.07 3.68
C ARG A 11 5.07 12.95 4.37
N ARG A 12 4.55 13.29 5.55
CA ARG A 12 3.58 12.48 6.28
C ARG A 12 2.17 12.89 5.86
N VAL A 13 1.38 11.93 5.40
CA VAL A 13 0.05 12.18 4.80
C VAL A 13 -1.01 11.26 5.39
N GLY A 14 -2.23 11.79 5.53
CA GLY A 14 -3.42 11.00 5.86
C GLY A 14 -4.00 10.35 4.61
N LEU A 15 -4.40 9.09 4.74
CA LEU A 15 -4.77 8.22 3.63
C LEU A 15 -6.00 7.39 3.97
N THR A 16 -6.73 7.02 2.92
CA THR A 16 -7.72 5.94 2.96
C THR A 16 -7.39 4.89 1.90
N ALA A 17 -7.67 3.63 2.19
CA ALA A 17 -7.50 2.55 1.23
C ALA A 17 -8.43 1.38 1.53
N VAL A 18 -8.56 0.47 0.57
CA VAL A 18 -9.33 -0.77 0.71
C VAL A 18 -8.38 -1.92 1.02
N PHE A 19 -8.58 -2.59 2.14
CA PHE A 19 -7.85 -3.81 2.47
C PHE A 19 -8.21 -4.93 1.49
N TRP A 20 -7.20 -5.62 0.98
CA TRP A 20 -7.37 -6.71 0.04
C TRP A 20 -6.89 -8.05 0.56
N GLN A 21 -5.66 -8.10 1.09
CA GLN A 21 -5.04 -9.36 1.48
C GLN A 21 -3.89 -9.15 2.47
N TYR A 22 -3.67 -10.14 3.33
CA TYR A 22 -2.42 -10.30 4.07
C TYR A 22 -1.34 -10.94 3.19
N GLY A 23 -0.09 -10.68 3.56
CA GLY A 23 1.07 -11.33 2.97
C GLY A 23 2.18 -11.47 4.00
N THR A 24 3.22 -12.18 3.61
CA THR A 24 4.45 -12.30 4.38
C THR A 24 5.63 -11.94 3.49
N TYR A 25 6.70 -11.44 4.10
CA TYR A 25 7.95 -11.20 3.41
C TYR A 25 9.11 -11.74 4.24
N ARG A 26 10.20 -12.05 3.55
CA ARG A 26 11.48 -12.39 4.17
C ARG A 26 12.52 -11.38 3.73
N GLY A 27 13.29 -10.85 4.67
CA GLY A 27 14.36 -9.91 4.41
C GLY A 27 15.30 -9.83 5.61
N ASN A 28 16.60 -9.70 5.35
CA ASN A 28 17.64 -9.58 6.38
C ASN A 28 17.57 -10.68 7.47
N GLY A 29 17.24 -11.91 7.08
CA GLY A 29 17.11 -13.05 8.01
C GLY A 29 15.82 -13.05 8.85
N CYS A 30 14.94 -12.06 8.70
CA CYS A 30 13.68 -11.97 9.43
C CYS A 30 12.46 -12.21 8.53
N CYS A 31 11.41 -12.80 9.11
CA CYS A 31 10.09 -12.88 8.49
C CYS A 31 9.19 -11.76 9.04
N GLY A 32 8.49 -11.05 8.16
CA GLY A 32 7.54 -9.99 8.53
C GLY A 32 6.17 -10.21 7.89
N LYS A 33 5.15 -9.57 8.45
CA LYS A 33 3.80 -9.50 7.87
C LYS A 33 3.66 -8.24 7.02
N SER A 34 2.92 -8.35 5.92
CA SER A 34 2.55 -7.24 5.04
C SER A 34 1.06 -7.27 4.74
N ILE A 35 0.54 -6.16 4.25
CA ILE A 35 -0.83 -6.07 3.73
C ILE A 35 -0.84 -5.42 2.37
N LEU A 36 -1.75 -5.88 1.53
CA LEU A 36 -2.08 -5.29 0.25
C LEU A 36 -3.28 -4.36 0.43
N LEU A 37 -3.05 -3.09 0.13
CA LEU A 37 -4.08 -2.06 0.09
C LEU A 37 -4.34 -1.67 -1.36
N ARG A 38 -5.61 -1.45 -1.71
CA ARG A 38 -6.06 -1.00 -3.03
C ARG A 38 -6.75 0.35 -2.95
N HIS A 39 -6.80 1.05 -4.08
CA HIS A 39 -7.45 2.36 -4.21
C HIS A 39 -6.97 3.35 -3.14
N VAL A 40 -5.66 3.48 -2.99
CA VAL A 40 -5.05 4.35 -1.99
C VAL A 40 -5.30 5.80 -2.38
N ARG A 41 -5.97 6.54 -1.51
CA ARG A 41 -6.40 7.93 -1.73
C ARG A 41 -5.92 8.83 -0.60
N ASP A 42 -5.71 10.11 -0.90
CA ASP A 42 -5.58 11.13 0.14
C ASP A 42 -6.94 11.46 0.79
N LEU A 43 -6.93 12.34 1.80
CA LEU A 43 -8.15 12.77 2.49
C LEU A 43 -9.10 13.59 1.62
N SER A 44 -8.64 14.13 0.49
CA SER A 44 -9.52 14.80 -0.50
C SER A 44 -10.19 13.82 -1.45
N GLY A 45 -9.82 12.53 -1.38
CA GLY A 45 -10.35 11.47 -2.24
C GLY A 45 -9.56 11.26 -3.54
N ARG A 46 -8.47 12.01 -3.77
CA ARG A 46 -7.62 11.84 -4.95
C ARG A 46 -6.88 10.50 -4.90
N LEU A 47 -6.96 9.73 -5.99
CA LEU A 47 -6.25 8.47 -6.13
C LEU A 47 -4.73 8.68 -6.23
N LEU A 48 -3.98 8.09 -5.32
CA LEU A 48 -2.51 8.14 -5.25
C LEU A 48 -1.85 6.87 -5.80
N ALA A 49 -2.47 5.70 -5.58
CA ALA A 49 -1.99 4.43 -6.11
C ALA A 49 -3.13 3.41 -6.23
N ASP A 50 -3.15 2.62 -7.31
CA ASP A 50 -4.13 1.54 -7.49
C ASP A 50 -3.98 0.45 -6.43
N HIS A 51 -2.74 0.13 -6.09
CA HIS A 51 -2.40 -0.82 -5.04
C HIS A 51 -1.00 -0.60 -4.47
N ILE A 52 -0.81 -1.00 -3.22
CA ILE A 52 0.48 -0.97 -2.54
C ILE A 52 0.56 -2.05 -1.46
N TRP A 53 1.72 -2.69 -1.39
CA TRP A 53 2.10 -3.51 -0.25
C TRP A 53 2.79 -2.63 0.80
N ILE A 54 2.37 -2.73 2.05
CA ILE A 54 3.02 -2.07 3.18
C ILE A 54 3.24 -3.04 4.33
N ASN A 55 4.15 -2.68 5.23
CA ASN A 55 4.39 -3.46 6.44
C ASN A 55 3.14 -3.45 7.35
N TYR A 56 2.76 -4.63 7.81
CA TYR A 56 1.77 -4.77 8.87
C TYR A 56 2.42 -4.34 10.20
N THR A 57 1.80 -3.38 10.89
CA THR A 57 2.31 -2.82 12.15
C THR A 57 1.36 -3.11 13.29
N ALA A 58 1.80 -2.89 14.52
CA ALA A 58 0.96 -2.98 15.72
C ALA A 58 -0.31 -2.11 15.63
N GLY A 59 -0.31 -1.03 14.82
CA GLY A 59 -1.52 -0.24 14.59
C GLY A 59 -2.60 -1.01 13.82
N PHE A 60 -2.22 -1.83 12.84
CA PHE A 60 -3.18 -2.72 12.16
C PHE A 60 -3.69 -3.82 13.10
N ASP A 61 -2.82 -4.33 13.97
CA ASP A 61 -3.20 -5.33 14.97
C ASP A 61 -4.21 -4.79 15.98
N ALA A 62 -3.98 -3.58 16.49
CA ALA A 62 -4.87 -2.90 17.43
C ALA A 62 -6.23 -2.54 16.80
N ALA A 63 -6.30 -2.35 15.47
CA ALA A 63 -7.54 -2.09 14.75
C ALA A 63 -8.38 -3.36 14.51
N GLY A 64 -7.86 -4.54 14.88
CA GLY A 64 -8.50 -5.83 14.72
C GLY A 64 -8.32 -6.46 13.34
N GLU A 65 -8.91 -7.63 13.14
CA GLU A 65 -8.79 -8.37 11.89
C GLU A 65 -9.51 -7.65 10.74
N PHE A 66 -8.81 -7.42 9.63
CA PHE A 66 -9.38 -6.90 8.39
C PHE A 66 -9.87 -8.01 7.46
N CYS A 67 -11.07 -7.81 6.91
CA CYS A 67 -11.66 -8.61 5.85
C CYS A 67 -11.49 -7.91 4.51
N ARG A 68 -11.35 -8.69 3.42
CA ARG A 68 -11.28 -8.13 2.06
C ARG A 68 -12.48 -7.21 1.79
N GLY A 69 -12.18 -5.99 1.36
CA GLY A 69 -13.14 -4.91 1.16
C GLY A 69 -13.26 -3.91 2.31
N ASP A 70 -12.67 -4.19 3.48
CA ASP A 70 -12.68 -3.23 4.59
C ASP A 70 -11.94 -1.94 4.20
N ILE A 71 -12.48 -0.79 4.59
CA ILE A 71 -11.86 0.51 4.36
C ILE A 71 -11.03 0.86 5.58
N VAL A 72 -9.76 1.14 5.35
CA VAL A 72 -8.80 1.54 6.37
C VAL A 72 -8.40 3.00 6.20
N ARG A 73 -8.41 3.74 7.30
CA ARG A 73 -7.83 5.07 7.43
C ARG A 73 -6.52 4.97 8.20
N PHE A 74 -5.49 5.66 7.73
CA PHE A 74 -4.18 5.67 8.39
C PHE A 74 -3.36 6.89 7.96
N VAL A 75 -2.27 7.13 8.67
CA VAL A 75 -1.25 8.13 8.32
C VAL A 75 0.05 7.40 7.99
N ALA A 76 0.73 7.77 6.90
CA ALA A 76 2.02 7.20 6.52
C ALA A 76 2.97 8.26 5.96
N THR A 77 4.27 7.98 5.96
CA THR A 77 5.28 8.78 5.26
C THR A 77 5.45 8.26 3.84
N VAL A 78 5.34 9.13 2.84
CA VAL A 78 5.70 8.78 1.47
C VAL A 78 7.22 8.82 1.35
N ASP A 79 7.80 7.76 0.81
CA ASP A 79 9.25 7.66 0.68
C ASP A 79 9.65 7.03 -0.65
N GLU A 80 10.86 7.33 -1.10
CA GLU A 80 11.43 6.79 -2.32
C GLU A 80 12.05 5.41 -2.08
N TYR A 81 11.96 4.56 -3.09
CA TYR A 81 12.75 3.33 -3.15
C TYR A 81 13.16 3.04 -4.58
N VAL A 82 14.27 2.32 -4.72
CA VAL A 82 14.71 1.82 -6.02
C VAL A 82 14.05 0.47 -6.27
N LYS A 83 13.21 0.41 -7.31
CA LYS A 83 12.68 -0.86 -7.84
C LYS A 83 13.54 -1.35 -8.99
N GLY A 84 13.28 -2.57 -9.42
CA GLY A 84 14.05 -3.26 -10.46
C GLY A 84 14.82 -4.44 -9.87
N TYR A 85 15.59 -5.12 -10.69
CA TYR A 85 16.46 -6.20 -10.23
C TYR A 85 17.82 -5.64 -9.86
N LEU A 86 18.17 -5.74 -8.56
CA LEU A 86 19.43 -5.23 -8.01
C LEU A 86 20.49 -6.34 -7.81
N GLY A 87 20.20 -7.58 -8.20
CA GLY A 87 21.14 -8.70 -8.09
C GLY A 87 22.18 -8.72 -9.21
N GLU A 88 23.12 -9.64 -9.14
CA GLU A 88 24.32 -9.68 -10.01
C GLU A 88 24.05 -10.11 -11.46
N LYS A 89 22.93 -10.79 -11.74
CA LYS A 89 22.58 -11.25 -13.09
C LYS A 89 22.30 -10.07 -14.02
N ILE A 90 23.19 -9.88 -15.01
CA ILE A 90 23.15 -8.72 -15.91
C ILE A 90 21.89 -8.70 -16.79
N ASP A 91 21.50 -9.85 -17.35
CA ASP A 91 20.31 -9.95 -18.21
C ASP A 91 19.04 -9.54 -17.46
N ASP A 92 18.92 -9.99 -16.21
CA ASP A 92 17.82 -9.64 -15.32
C ASP A 92 17.79 -8.14 -15.01
N ARG A 93 18.97 -7.53 -14.86
CA ARG A 93 19.12 -6.08 -14.62
C ARG A 93 18.77 -5.26 -15.86
N LEU A 94 19.12 -5.73 -17.06
CA LEU A 94 18.73 -5.09 -18.32
C LEU A 94 17.23 -5.18 -18.57
N LEU A 95 16.60 -6.32 -18.26
CA LEU A 95 15.15 -6.52 -18.38
C LEU A 95 14.35 -5.73 -17.33
N ARG A 96 14.93 -5.51 -16.14
CA ARG A 96 14.28 -4.83 -15.00
C ARG A 96 15.23 -3.77 -14.43
N PRO A 97 15.48 -2.69 -15.18
CA PRO A 97 16.47 -1.69 -14.80
C PRO A 97 16.09 -1.00 -13.47
N PRO A 98 17.08 -0.61 -12.66
CA PRO A 98 16.85 0.19 -11.47
C PRO A 98 16.11 1.49 -11.82
N ALA A 99 15.02 1.76 -11.10
CA ALA A 99 14.24 2.97 -11.26
C ALA A 99 13.67 3.43 -9.92
N VAL A 100 13.50 4.75 -9.74
CA VAL A 100 12.82 5.29 -8.55
C VAL A 100 11.33 5.00 -8.63
N ASP A 101 10.75 4.57 -7.51
CA ASP A 101 9.31 4.48 -7.29
C ASP A 101 9.02 4.92 -5.84
N TYR A 102 7.74 5.05 -5.52
CA TYR A 102 7.30 5.58 -4.22
C TYR A 102 6.60 4.50 -3.40
N CYS A 103 6.88 4.50 -2.10
CA CYS A 103 6.30 3.60 -1.12
C CYS A 103 5.70 4.38 0.06
N LEU A 104 4.97 3.68 0.92
CA LEU A 104 4.42 4.21 2.16
C LEU A 104 5.10 3.51 3.33
N LYS A 105 5.75 4.30 4.20
CA LYS A 105 6.44 3.82 5.40
C LYS A 105 5.72 4.28 6.66
N PHE A 106 5.93 3.52 7.74
CA PHE A 106 5.48 3.85 9.09
C PHE A 106 3.98 4.19 9.17
N PRO A 107 3.07 3.27 8.80
CA PRO A 107 1.65 3.48 9.00
C PRO A 107 1.33 3.64 10.50
N ARG A 108 0.60 4.70 10.85
CA ARG A 108 0.18 5.08 12.21
C ARG A 108 -1.29 5.49 12.20
N ARG A 109 -1.90 5.59 13.39
CA ARG A 109 -3.31 6.00 13.57
C ARG A 109 -4.24 5.19 12.66
N VAL A 110 -4.06 3.88 12.70
CA VAL A 110 -4.77 2.94 11.83
C VAL A 110 -6.16 2.70 12.41
N GLU A 111 -7.18 2.85 11.57
CA GLU A 111 -8.57 2.70 11.95
C GLU A 111 -9.34 2.02 10.83
N LYS A 112 -10.20 1.05 11.18
CA LYS A 112 -11.19 0.52 10.26
C LYS A 112 -12.40 1.46 10.25
N ILE A 113 -12.75 2.00 9.09
CA ILE A 113 -13.77 3.06 8.96
C ILE A 113 -14.99 2.66 8.13
N GLY A 114 -15.05 1.41 7.65
CA GLY A 114 -16.19 0.90 6.89
C GLY A 114 -15.81 -0.28 6.01
N ARG A 115 -16.65 -0.56 5.01
CA ARG A 115 -16.43 -1.60 4.00
C ARG A 115 -16.96 -1.12 2.66
N VAL A 116 -16.30 -1.45 1.56
CA VAL A 116 -16.90 -1.26 0.23
C VAL A 116 -18.07 -2.23 0.09
N GLU A 117 -19.26 -1.71 -0.17
CA GLU A 117 -20.40 -2.53 -0.56
C GLU A 117 -20.09 -3.17 -1.91
N GLN A 118 -20.07 -4.51 -1.97
CA GLN A 118 -20.12 -5.19 -3.26
C GLN A 118 -21.53 -4.96 -3.80
N GLY A 119 -21.64 -4.24 -4.92
CA GLY A 119 -22.90 -3.72 -5.42
C GLY A 119 -24.01 -4.77 -5.47
N ALA A 120 -25.19 -4.36 -5.02
CA ALA A 120 -26.42 -4.74 -5.71
C ALA A 120 -26.18 -4.58 -7.21
N SER A 121 -26.35 -5.67 -7.96
CA SER A 121 -26.42 -5.62 -9.42
C SER A 121 -27.39 -4.51 -9.81
N PRO A 122 -27.04 -3.59 -10.72
CA PRO A 122 -28.06 -2.83 -11.41
C PRO A 122 -28.87 -3.88 -12.18
N GLY A 123 -30.07 -4.18 -11.67
CA GLY A 123 -31.00 -5.07 -12.35
C GLY A 123 -31.19 -4.53 -13.76
N LEU A 124 -30.85 -5.35 -14.73
CA LEU A 124 -31.22 -5.16 -16.13
C LEU A 124 -32.76 -5.03 -16.15
N ARG A 125 -33.25 -3.83 -16.47
CA ARG A 125 -34.61 -3.61 -16.96
C ARG A 125 -34.48 -3.08 -18.38
#